data_AF-A0A3D2JYS7-F1
#
_entry.id   AF-A0A3D2JYS7-F1
#
_cell.length_a   1.000
_cell.length_b   1.000
_cell.length_c   1.000
_cell.angle_alpha   90.00
_cell.angle_beta   90.00
_cell.angle_gamma   90.00
#
_symmetry.space_group_name_H-M   'P 1'
#
loop_
_entity.id
_entity.type
_entity.pdbx_description
1 polymer ?
#
loop_
_entity_poly.entity_id
_entity_poly.type
_entity_poly.pdbx_seq_one_letter_code
_entity_poly.pdbx_strand_id
1 'polypeptide(L)'
;AGSAIVGGLYGVALGKVFFGESMFSRQANASKIALIALALQLQRWQFGLIDCQVSSQHLLSMGAEEISRHNFCVQLRDLSAYDLQPGPWKFDDDFQLAIDAI
;
A
#
# COMPACT_ATOMS: atom_id res chain seq x y z
N ALA A 1 -26.68 2.46 13.83
CA ALA A 1 -25.82 3.49 13.23
C ALA A 1 -24.52 2.79 12.80
N GLY A 2 -24.16 2.86 11.51
CA GLY A 2 -22.89 2.29 11.05
C GLY A 2 -21.70 3.08 11.60
N SER A 3 -20.57 2.42 11.82
CA SER A 3 -19.32 3.09 12.16
C SER A 3 -18.93 4.08 11.07
N ALA A 4 -18.46 5.27 11.47
CA ALA A 4 -18.03 6.29 10.51
C ALA A 4 -16.68 5.91 9.87
N ILE A 5 -16.53 6.12 8.56
CA ILE A 5 -15.23 5.97 7.88
C ILE A 5 -14.37 7.19 8.21
N VAL A 6 -13.26 6.96 8.91
CA VAL A 6 -12.38 8.01 9.45
C VAL A 6 -11.07 8.17 8.69
N GLY A 7 -10.81 7.32 7.71
CA GLY A 7 -9.65 7.41 6.81
C GLY A 7 -9.58 6.21 5.87
N GLY A 8 -8.63 6.25 4.94
CA GLY A 8 -8.39 5.19 3.97
C GLY A 8 -7.50 5.63 2.82
N LEU A 9 -7.28 4.73 1.88
CA LEU A 9 -6.54 4.94 0.64
C LEU A 9 -7.12 4.08 -0.48
N TYR A 10 -6.76 4.39 -1.72
CA TYR A 10 -7.03 3.53 -2.87
C TYR A 10 -5.86 3.54 -3.84
N GLY A 11 -5.83 2.55 -4.72
CA GLY A 11 -4.75 2.41 -5.69
C GLY A 11 -5.03 1.35 -6.74
N VAL A 12 -4.06 1.14 -7.62
CA VAL A 12 -4.09 0.15 -8.69
C VAL A 12 -3.02 -0.91 -8.43
N ALA A 13 -3.32 -2.18 -8.69
CA ALA A 13 -2.33 -3.23 -8.64
C ALA A 13 -1.99 -3.74 -10.05
N LEU A 14 -0.70 -3.92 -10.33
CA LEU A 14 -0.19 -4.55 -11.54
C LEU A 14 0.91 -5.53 -11.16
N GLY A 15 0.65 -6.83 -11.34
CA GLY A 15 1.50 -7.89 -10.83
C GLY A 15 1.78 -7.72 -9.34
N LYS A 16 3.05 -7.52 -8.98
CA LYS A 16 3.54 -7.31 -7.60
C LYS A 16 3.89 -5.86 -7.28
N VAL A 17 3.31 -4.90 -8.01
CA VAL A 17 3.40 -3.45 -7.74
C VAL A 17 2.01 -2.91 -7.37
N PHE A 18 1.95 -2.12 -6.30
CA PHE A 18 0.77 -1.35 -5.93
C PHE A 18 1.03 0.15 -6.12
N PHE A 19 0.20 0.82 -6.91
CA PHE A 19 0.27 2.26 -7.16
C PHE A 19 -0.72 2.96 -6.25
N GLY A 20 -0.22 3.64 -5.21
CA GLY A 20 -1.05 4.38 -4.26
C GLY A 20 -1.52 5.69 -4.90
N GLU A 21 -2.79 5.80 -5.27
CA GLU A 21 -3.31 6.99 -5.96
C GLU A 21 -3.61 8.14 -4.99
N SER A 22 -4.28 7.84 -3.88
CA SER A 22 -4.60 8.84 -2.88
C SER A 22 -4.96 8.24 -1.53
N MET A 23 -4.93 9.08 -0.50
CA MET A 23 -5.31 8.76 0.86
C MET A 23 -6.07 9.92 1.50
N PHE A 24 -6.94 9.62 2.46
CA PHE A 24 -7.67 10.64 3.22
C PHE A 24 -7.70 10.30 4.71
N SER A 25 -7.75 11.33 5.54
CA SER A 25 -7.82 11.20 7.00
C SER A 25 -8.83 12.21 7.55
N ARG A 26 -9.82 11.72 8.30
CA ARG A 26 -10.78 12.52 9.07
C ARG A 26 -10.51 12.49 10.57
N GLN A 27 -9.71 11.52 11.03
CA GLN A 27 -9.12 11.49 12.36
C GLN A 27 -7.60 11.40 12.24
N ALA A 28 -6.88 11.74 13.32
CA ALA A 28 -5.43 11.63 13.36
C ALA A 28 -4.99 10.19 13.06
N ASN A 29 -3.93 10.03 12.27
CA ASN A 29 -3.31 8.75 11.92
C ASN A 29 -4.17 7.74 11.13
N ALA A 30 -5.43 8.02 10.82
CA ALA A 30 -6.30 7.04 10.16
C ALA A 30 -5.76 6.62 8.78
N SER A 31 -5.28 7.56 7.96
CA SER A 31 -4.66 7.26 6.67
C SER A 31 -3.32 6.52 6.80
N LYS A 32 -2.53 6.84 7.84
CA LYS A 32 -1.26 6.17 8.14
C LYS A 32 -1.47 4.71 8.54
N ILE A 33 -2.42 4.45 9.44
CA ILE A 33 -2.79 3.08 9.85
C ILE A 33 -3.28 2.29 8.64
N ALA A 34 -4.12 2.90 7.77
CA ALA A 34 -4.56 2.25 6.54
C ALA A 34 -3.40 1.87 5.61
N LEU A 35 -2.38 2.73 5.48
CA LEU A 35 -1.19 2.44 4.67
C LEU A 35 -0.33 1.32 5.27
N ILE A 36 -0.07 1.37 6.59
CA ILE A 36 0.69 0.32 7.29
C ILE A 36 -0.01 -1.03 7.16
N ALA A 37 -1.31 -1.03 7.40
CA ALA A 37 -2.17 -2.19 7.28
C ALA A 37 -2.10 -2.83 5.88
N LEU A 38 -2.23 -2.00 4.83
CA LEU A 38 -2.07 -2.46 3.47
C LEU A 38 -0.65 -3.00 3.24
N ALA A 39 0.38 -2.27 3.66
CA ALA A 39 1.78 -2.67 3.45
C ALA A 39 2.10 -4.04 4.05
N LEU A 40 1.61 -4.33 5.26
CA LEU A 40 1.76 -5.66 5.87
C LEU A 40 1.11 -6.76 5.03
N GLN A 41 -0.12 -6.53 4.57
CA GLN A 41 -0.82 -7.54 3.76
C GLN A 41 -0.15 -7.73 2.39
N LEU A 42 0.27 -6.64 1.76
CA LEU A 42 1.02 -6.67 0.49
C LEU A 42 2.34 -7.42 0.63
N GLN A 43 3.06 -7.24 1.74
CA GLN A 43 4.29 -7.97 2.04
C GLN A 43 4.03 -9.48 2.15
N ARG A 44 2.96 -9.90 2.83
CA ARG A 44 2.55 -11.32 2.92
C ARG A 44 2.20 -11.90 1.56
N TRP A 45 1.57 -11.10 0.71
CA TRP A 45 1.28 -11.45 -0.68
C TRP A 45 2.48 -11.25 -1.63
N GLN A 46 3.67 -10.99 -1.10
CA GLN A 46 4.92 -10.89 -1.85
C GLN A 46 4.90 -9.76 -2.91
N PHE A 47 4.21 -8.66 -2.64
CA PHE A 47 4.39 -7.42 -3.40
C PHE A 47 5.78 -6.86 -3.12
N GLY A 48 6.42 -6.36 -4.17
CA GLY A 48 7.77 -5.82 -4.08
C GLY A 48 7.82 -4.30 -3.95
N LEU A 49 6.75 -3.59 -4.36
CA LEU A 49 6.77 -2.14 -4.44
C LEU A 49 5.39 -1.53 -4.16
N ILE A 50 5.39 -0.48 -3.33
CA ILE A 50 4.32 0.52 -3.27
C ILE A 50 4.86 1.79 -3.93
N ASP A 51 4.31 2.15 -5.09
CA ASP A 51 4.63 3.41 -5.76
C ASP A 51 3.78 4.54 -5.16
N CYS A 52 4.46 5.60 -4.72
CA CYS A 52 3.89 6.81 -4.12
C CYS A 52 4.04 8.04 -5.03
N GLN A 53 4.37 7.83 -6.31
CA GLN A 53 4.58 8.84 -7.34
C GLN A 53 5.56 9.96 -6.92
N VAL A 54 5.04 11.16 -6.66
CA VAL A 54 5.86 12.33 -6.33
C VAL A 54 6.10 12.36 -4.83
N SER A 55 7.38 12.40 -4.45
CA SER A 55 7.78 12.46 -3.05
C SER A 55 7.19 13.69 -2.35
N SER A 56 6.86 13.51 -1.07
CA SER A 56 6.47 14.59 -0.18
C SER A 56 7.08 14.34 1.20
N GLN A 57 7.25 15.40 2.00
CA GLN A 57 7.75 15.24 3.37
C GLN A 57 6.89 14.27 4.20
N HIS A 58 5.57 14.24 3.95
CA HIS A 58 4.67 13.29 4.59
C HIS A 58 5.02 11.85 4.24
N LEU A 59 5.19 11.52 2.95
CA LEU A 59 5.56 10.19 2.48
C LEU A 59 6.93 9.75 3.00
N LEU A 60 7.92 10.65 2.95
CA LEU A 60 9.26 10.38 3.47
C LEU A 60 9.23 10.08 4.98
N SER A 61 8.44 10.82 5.76
CA SER A 61 8.26 10.54 7.20
C SER A 61 7.57 9.20 7.51
N MET A 62 6.92 8.59 6.51
CA MET A 62 6.31 7.27 6.61
C MET A 62 7.23 6.14 6.12
N GLY A 63 8.47 6.45 5.74
CA GLY A 63 9.46 5.48 5.27
C GLY A 63 9.52 5.30 3.75
N ALA A 64 8.89 6.18 2.97
CA ALA A 64 9.11 6.20 1.53
C ALA A 64 10.55 6.61 1.21
N GLU A 65 11.12 6.01 0.17
CA GLU A 65 12.45 6.33 -0.33
C GLU A 65 12.37 6.76 -1.80
N GLU A 66 13.20 7.71 -2.19
CA GLU A 66 13.36 8.09 -3.59
C GLU A 66 14.33 7.13 -4.28
N ILE A 67 13.90 6.57 -5.42
CA ILE A 67 14.75 5.73 -6.27
C ILE A 67 14.93 6.39 -7.63
N SER A 68 16.03 6.08 -8.30
CA SER A 68 16.24 6.55 -9.67
C SER A 68 15.16 6.01 -10.59
N ARG A 69 14.76 6.79 -11.60
CA ARG A 69 13.83 6.34 -12.64
C ARG A 69 14.28 5.03 -13.30
N HIS A 70 15.58 4.85 -13.47
CA HIS A 70 16.13 3.60 -14.01
C HIS A 70 15.81 2.41 -13.12
N ASN A 71 16.10 2.51 -11.81
CA ASN A 71 15.81 1.45 -10.85
C ASN A 71 14.32 1.17 -10.74
N PHE A 72 13.48 2.21 -10.75
CA PHE A 72 12.03 2.06 -10.78
C PHE A 72 11.57 1.28 -12.02
N CYS A 73 12.03 1.65 -13.21
CA CYS A 73 11.65 0.97 -14.45
C CYS A 73 12.10 -0.50 -14.50
N VAL A 74 13.26 -0.84 -13.91
CA VAL A 74 13.72 -2.23 -13.79
C VAL A 74 12.78 -3.01 -12.87
N GLN A 75 12.55 -2.52 -11.65
CA GLN A 75 11.66 -3.18 -10.70
C GLN A 75 10.22 -3.31 -11.23
N LEU A 76 9.70 -2.26 -11.87
CA LEU A 76 8.37 -2.27 -12.48
C LEU A 76 8.25 -3.37 -13.53
N ARG A 77 9.24 -3.50 -14.43
CA ARG A 77 9.23 -4.55 -15.46
C ARG A 77 9.16 -5.93 -14.84
N ASP A 78 9.98 -6.20 -13.84
CA ASP A 78 10.10 -7.52 -13.24
C ASP A 78 8.87 -7.87 -12.39
N LEU A 79 8.38 -6.92 -11.60
CA LEU A 79 7.24 -7.12 -10.70
C LEU A 79 5.89 -7.11 -11.43
N SER A 80 5.74 -6.34 -12.51
CA SER A 80 4.49 -6.32 -13.29
C SER A 80 4.27 -7.56 -14.15
N ALA A 81 5.31 -8.37 -14.37
CA ALA A 81 5.23 -9.60 -15.15
C ALA A 81 4.55 -10.77 -14.40
N TYR A 82 4.33 -10.64 -13.09
CA TYR A 82 3.61 -11.65 -12.31
C TYR A 82 2.11 -11.59 -12.58
N ASP A 83 1.48 -12.75 -12.73
CA ASP A 83 0.02 -12.83 -12.82
C ASP A 83 -0.63 -12.40 -11.51
N LEU A 84 -1.47 -11.38 -11.57
CA LEU A 84 -2.37 -11.02 -10.50
C LEU A 84 -3.71 -11.72 -10.75
N GLN A 85 -4.24 -12.42 -9.76
CA GLN A 85 -5.60 -12.95 -9.83
C GLN A 85 -6.59 -11.78 -9.72
N PRO A 86 -7.37 -11.48 -10.77
CA PRO A 86 -8.35 -10.41 -10.71
C PRO A 86 -9.51 -10.81 -9.79
N GLY A 87 -9.95 -9.90 -8.94
CA GLY A 87 -11.07 -10.13 -8.04
C GLY A 87 -11.00 -9.30 -6.77
N PRO A 88 -12.04 -9.39 -5.92
CA PRO A 88 -12.02 -8.73 -4.63
C PRO A 88 -10.90 -9.32 -3.77
N TRP A 89 -10.06 -8.43 -3.25
CA TRP A 89 -9.03 -8.81 -2.30
C TRP A 89 -9.65 -9.25 -0.97
N LYS A 90 -9.18 -10.38 -0.45
CA LYS A 90 -9.54 -10.88 0.87
C LYS A 90 -8.27 -10.97 1.69
N PHE A 91 -8.18 -10.13 2.71
CA PHE A 91 -7.06 -10.12 3.63
C PHE A 91 -7.00 -11.44 4.39
N ASP A 92 -5.80 -11.83 4.83
CA ASP A 92 -5.61 -13.12 5.49
C ASP A 92 -6.35 -13.14 6.85
N ASP A 93 -6.80 -14.31 7.30
CA ASP A 93 -7.71 -14.46 8.44
C ASP A 93 -7.18 -13.87 9.77
N ASP A 94 -5.87 -13.87 9.93
CA ASP A 94 -5.12 -13.34 11.08
C ASP A 94 -4.74 -11.86 10.91
N PHE A 95 -5.23 -11.17 9.88
CA PHE A 95 -4.92 -9.77 9.62
C PHE A 95 -5.17 -8.87 10.84
N GLN A 96 -6.26 -9.10 11.58
CA GLN A 96 -6.54 -8.29 12.78
C GLN A 96 -5.43 -8.43 13.84
N LEU A 97 -4.87 -9.64 14.01
CA LEU A 97 -3.74 -9.86 14.92
C LEU A 97 -2.49 -9.11 14.47
N ALA A 98 -2.28 -9.01 13.15
CA ALA A 98 -1.17 -8.25 12.59
C ALA A 98 -1.32 -6.74 12.81
N ILE A 99 -2.55 -6.23 12.79
CA ILE A 99 -2.85 -4.82 13.10
C ILE A 99 -2.69 -4.51 14.59
N ASP A 100 -3.18 -5.40 15.46
CA ASP A 100 -3.13 -5.21 16.91
C ASP A 100 -1.69 -5.25 17.46
N ALA A 101 -0.73 -5.75 16.68
CA ALA A 101 0.70 -5.82 17.03
C ALA A 101 1.50 -4.54 16.72
N ILE A 102 0.88 -3.52 16.12
CA ILE A 102 1.50 -2.22 15.74
C ILE A 102 1.17 -1.16 16.78
#